data_AF-D4H4D0-F1
#
_entry.id   AF-D4H4D0-F1
#
_cell.length_a   1.000
_cell.length_b   1.000
_cell.length_c   1.000
_cell.angle_alpha   90.00
_cell.angle_beta   90.00
_cell.angle_gamma   90.00
#
_symmetry.space_group_name_H-M   'P 1'
#
loop_
_entity.id
_entity.type
_entity.pdbx_description
1 polymer ?
#
loop_
_entity_poly.entity_id
_entity_poly.type
_entity_poly.pdbx_seq_one_letter_code
_entity_poly.pdbx_strand_id
1 'polypeptide(L)'
;METIKVILIGLQSVAVLTNIVGIPGGIIAAIIPVIMVLSGFIGIKLFISVIIIIAAGEVAEFYASFVVGRRYGISSKGFWVSVVAAVILGILMAPLFMGLGAVVGTFLGAYLGTLFYELAAGASLVRAREKAKGILFGRFVGTFTKIGAGFFAIYLEIGYLF
;
A
#
# COMPACT_ATOMS: atom_id res chain seq x y z
N MET A 1 18.69 -4.65 26.42
CA MET A 1 17.86 -3.63 25.75
C MET A 1 18.15 -3.53 24.26
N GLU A 2 19.41 -3.62 23.85
CA GLU A 2 19.82 -3.55 22.44
C GLU A 2 19.20 -4.65 21.55
N THR A 3 19.18 -5.90 22.03
CA THR A 3 18.50 -7.02 21.34
C THR A 3 17.03 -6.75 21.05
N ILE A 4 16.31 -6.09 21.96
CA ILE A 4 14.88 -5.77 21.78
C ILE A 4 14.71 -4.74 20.66
N LYS A 5 15.56 -3.70 20.61
CA LYS A 5 15.54 -2.69 19.54
C LYS A 5 15.73 -3.34 18.17
N VAL A 6 16.71 -4.25 18.05
CA VAL A 6 16.98 -4.99 16.80
C VAL A 6 15.78 -5.85 16.39
N ILE A 7 15.16 -6.55 17.34
CA ILE A 7 13.95 -7.36 17.06
C ILE A 7 12.81 -6.48 16.55
N LEU A 8 12.56 -5.33 17.19
CA LEU A 8 11.49 -4.42 16.77
C LEU A 8 11.72 -3.88 15.35
N ILE A 9 12.94 -3.44 15.04
CA ILE A 9 13.32 -3.00 13.67
C ILE A 9 13.15 -4.14 12.65
N GLY A 10 13.53 -5.37 13.02
CA GLY A 10 13.32 -6.55 12.20
C GLY A 10 11.84 -6.80 11.91
N LEU A 11 10.99 -6.74 12.94
CA LEU A 11 9.54 -6.90 12.80
C LEU A 11 8.92 -5.80 11.93
N GLN A 12 9.34 -4.54 12.10
CA GLN A 12 8.87 -3.43 11.28
C GLN A 12 9.27 -3.59 9.82
N SER A 13 10.50 -4.06 9.57
CA SER A 13 10.99 -4.35 8.22
C SER A 13 10.16 -5.43 7.54
N VAL A 14 9.86 -6.53 8.26
CA VAL A 14 8.98 -7.59 7.75
C VAL A 14 7.58 -7.04 7.48
N ALA A 15 7.03 -6.23 8.40
CA ALA A 15 5.72 -5.60 8.21
C ALA A 15 5.67 -4.71 6.96
N VAL A 16 6.69 -3.88 6.70
CA VAL A 16 6.79 -3.07 5.48
C VAL A 16 6.82 -3.95 4.22
N LEU A 17 7.57 -5.05 4.25
CA LEU A 17 7.64 -6.00 3.13
C LEU A 17 6.30 -6.69 2.87
N THR A 18 5.41 -6.78 3.84
CA THR A 18 4.08 -7.36 3.61
C THR A 18 3.23 -6.55 2.62
N ASN A 19 3.57 -5.29 2.33
CA ASN A 19 2.94 -4.52 1.26
C ASN A 19 3.17 -5.16 -0.13
N ILE A 20 4.28 -5.89 -0.32
CA ILE A 20 4.52 -6.66 -1.56
C ILE A 20 3.47 -7.76 -1.70
N VAL A 21 3.04 -8.34 -0.57
CA VAL A 21 2.03 -9.41 -0.54
C VAL A 21 0.59 -8.90 -0.40
N GLY A 22 0.34 -7.60 -0.62
CA GLY A 22 -1.01 -7.03 -0.70
C GLY A 22 -1.72 -6.91 0.65
N ILE A 23 -1.00 -7.16 1.74
CA ILE A 23 -1.43 -6.89 3.12
C ILE A 23 -1.19 -5.40 3.38
N PRO A 24 -2.00 -4.72 4.22
CA PRO A 24 -1.77 -3.34 4.63
C PRO A 24 -0.56 -3.21 5.57
N GLY A 25 0.63 -3.53 5.04
CA GLY A 25 1.88 -3.62 5.77
C GLY A 25 2.34 -2.30 6.36
N GLY A 26 1.97 -1.16 5.76
CA GLY A 26 2.19 0.17 6.34
C GLY A 26 1.47 0.35 7.67
N ILE A 27 0.19 -0.02 7.73
CA ILE A 27 -0.62 0.03 8.97
C ILE A 27 -0.02 -0.88 10.04
N ILE A 28 0.39 -2.10 9.67
CA ILE A 28 1.02 -3.04 10.61
C ILE A 28 2.37 -2.50 11.09
N ALA A 29 3.18 -1.95 10.18
CA ALA A 29 4.48 -1.37 10.50
C ALA A 29 4.37 -0.19 11.48
N ALA A 30 3.28 0.60 11.40
CA ALA A 30 3.03 1.73 12.29
C ALA A 30 2.79 1.33 13.77
N ILE A 31 2.50 0.06 14.07
CA ILE A 31 2.36 -0.44 15.44
C ILE A 31 3.72 -0.46 16.15
N ILE A 32 4.80 -0.73 15.43
CA ILE A 32 6.15 -0.86 16.02
C ILE A 32 6.67 0.46 16.62
N PRO A 33 6.63 1.62 15.94
CA PRO A 33 7.06 2.88 16.56
C PRO A 33 6.18 3.29 17.75
N VAL A 34 4.91 2.85 17.81
CA VAL A 34 4.07 3.02 19.02
C VAL A 34 4.67 2.24 20.19
N ILE A 35 5.07 0.99 19.98
CA ILE A 35 5.74 0.19 21.01
C ILE A 35 7.06 0.84 21.43
N MET A 36 7.85 1.34 20.47
CA MET A 36 9.13 1.97 20.75
C MET A 36 9.00 3.26 21.59
N VAL A 37 8.01 4.11 21.29
CA VAL A 37 7.80 5.36 22.06
C VAL A 37 7.28 5.06 23.47
N LEU A 38 6.36 4.10 23.62
CA LEU A 38 5.85 3.66 24.94
C LEU A 38 6.93 2.97 25.78
N SER A 39 7.90 2.31 25.15
CA SER A 39 9.05 1.69 25.82
C SER A 39 10.18 2.68 26.14
N GLY A 40 10.04 3.96 25.74
CA GLY A 40 11.07 4.98 25.92
C GLY A 40 12.29 4.81 25.01
N PHE A 41 12.21 4.00 23.96
CA PHE A 41 13.33 3.79 23.02
C PHE A 41 13.49 4.93 22.02
N ILE A 42 12.39 5.57 21.62
CA ILE A 42 12.39 6.74 20.73
C ILE A 42 11.65 7.91 21.37
N GLY A 43 12.06 9.14 21.05
CA GLY A 43 11.36 10.35 21.48
C GLY A 43 10.09 10.63 20.67
N ILE A 44 9.16 11.39 21.25
CA ILE A 44 7.86 11.73 20.62
C ILE A 44 8.00 12.42 19.26
N LYS A 45 9.03 13.24 19.06
CA LYS A 45 9.29 13.93 17.79
C LYS A 45 9.59 12.95 16.66
N LEU A 46 10.45 11.95 16.92
CA LEU A 46 10.78 10.92 15.93
C LEU A 46 9.57 10.03 15.64
N PHE A 47 8.83 9.65 16.69
CA PHE A 47 7.58 8.90 16.55
C PHE A 47 6.60 9.59 15.59
N ILE A 48 6.34 10.89 15.78
CA ILE A 48 5.43 11.66 14.90
C ILE A 48 5.95 11.66 13.45
N SER A 49 7.25 11.90 13.25
CA SER A 49 7.85 11.90 11.91
C SER A 49 7.68 10.55 11.21
N VAL A 50 7.93 9.44 11.89
CA VAL A 50 7.75 8.08 11.37
C VAL A 50 6.31 7.82 10.96
N ILE A 51 5.34 8.16 11.83
CA ILE A 51 3.92 7.97 11.53
C ILE A 51 3.49 8.78 10.31
N ILE A 52 3.97 10.03 10.19
CA ILE A 52 3.69 10.88 9.03
C ILE A 52 4.26 10.26 7.75
N ILE A 53 5.49 9.74 7.78
CA ILE A 53 6.11 9.12 6.61
C ILE A 53 5.35 7.86 6.17
N ILE A 54 4.99 6.98 7.11
CA ILE A 54 4.24 5.76 6.81
C ILE A 54 2.86 6.13 6.22
N ALA A 55 2.16 7.08 6.84
CA ALA A 55 0.87 7.55 6.34
C ALA A 55 0.99 8.22 4.97
N ALA A 56 2.05 8.99 4.72
CA ALA A 56 2.32 9.58 3.41
C ALA A 56 2.54 8.49 2.34
N GLY A 57 3.13 7.35 2.70
CA GLY A 57 3.24 6.18 1.82
C GLY A 57 1.89 5.61 1.39
N GLU A 58 0.95 5.43 2.33
CA GLU A 58 -0.42 4.99 2.04
C GLU A 58 -1.15 5.97 1.10
N VAL A 59 -1.02 7.27 1.37
CA VAL A 59 -1.62 8.32 0.52
C VAL A 59 -0.97 8.34 -0.85
N ALA A 60 0.36 8.17 -0.93
CA ALA A 60 1.09 8.14 -2.19
C ALA A 60 0.67 6.96 -3.08
N GLU A 61 0.36 5.78 -2.49
CA GLU A 61 -0.15 4.64 -3.24
C GLU A 61 -1.49 4.94 -3.91
N PHE A 62 -2.41 5.52 -3.15
CA PHE A 62 -3.73 5.91 -3.64
C PHE A 62 -3.62 7.03 -4.70
N TYR A 63 -2.78 8.03 -4.43
CA TYR A 63 -2.59 9.17 -5.32
C TYR A 63 -1.90 8.76 -6.62
N ALA A 64 -0.89 7.89 -6.59
CA ALA A 64 -0.25 7.35 -7.79
C ALA A 64 -1.26 6.59 -8.67
N SER A 65 -2.09 5.75 -8.04
CA SER A 65 -3.19 5.04 -8.73
C SER A 65 -4.16 6.01 -9.40
N PHE A 66 -4.54 7.09 -8.70
CA PHE A 66 -5.42 8.11 -9.22
C PHE A 66 -4.78 8.88 -10.39
N VAL A 67 -3.59 9.45 -10.21
CA VAL A 67 -2.92 10.28 -11.23
C VAL A 67 -2.64 9.48 -12.49
N VAL A 68 -2.08 8.28 -12.36
CA VAL A 68 -1.80 7.42 -13.53
C VAL A 68 -3.12 6.99 -14.16
N GLY A 69 -4.11 6.54 -13.39
CA GLY A 69 -5.44 6.20 -13.93
C GLY A 69 -6.08 7.34 -14.72
N ARG A 70 -5.98 8.58 -14.24
CA ARG A 70 -6.48 9.78 -14.92
C ARG A 70 -5.75 10.05 -16.24
N ARG A 71 -4.44 9.82 -16.31
CA ARG A 71 -3.67 9.91 -17.58
C ARG A 71 -4.14 8.90 -18.62
N TYR A 72 -4.63 7.74 -18.18
CA TYR A 72 -5.22 6.72 -19.05
C TYR A 72 -6.72 6.95 -19.32
N GLY A 73 -7.30 8.05 -18.84
CA GLY A 73 -8.68 8.45 -19.16
C GLY A 73 -9.76 7.78 -18.31
N ILE A 74 -9.43 7.28 -17.11
CA ILE A 74 -10.43 6.71 -16.21
C ILE A 74 -11.43 7.79 -15.72
N SER A 75 -12.70 7.41 -15.65
CA SER A 75 -13.73 8.23 -15.01
C SER A 75 -13.55 8.23 -13.47
N SER A 76 -14.03 9.27 -12.79
CA SER A 76 -13.95 9.33 -11.31
C SER A 76 -14.70 8.18 -10.65
N LYS A 77 -15.85 7.78 -11.22
CA LYS A 77 -16.63 6.63 -10.75
C LYS A 77 -15.90 5.31 -11.01
N GLY A 78 -15.31 5.14 -12.19
CA GLY A 78 -14.50 3.94 -12.51
C GLY A 78 -13.31 3.78 -11.57
N PHE A 79 -12.66 4.88 -11.18
CA PHE A 79 -11.61 4.84 -10.17
C PHE A 79 -12.13 4.32 -8.82
N TRP A 80 -13.23 4.85 -8.29
CA TRP A 80 -13.77 4.37 -7.00
C TRP A 80 -14.24 2.91 -7.06
N VAL A 81 -14.84 2.48 -8.18
CA VAL A 81 -15.20 1.06 -8.37
C VAL A 81 -13.94 0.18 -8.37
N SER A 82 -12.83 0.64 -8.97
CA SER A 82 -11.56 -0.10 -8.93
C SER A 82 -11.04 -0.28 -7.50
N VAL A 83 -11.16 0.75 -6.65
CA VAL A 83 -10.73 0.70 -5.25
C VAL A 83 -11.56 -0.31 -4.47
N VAL A 84 -12.89 -0.24 -4.57
CA VAL A 84 -13.80 -1.15 -3.87
C VAL A 84 -13.61 -2.60 -4.34
N ALA A 85 -13.56 -2.81 -5.65
CA ALA A 85 -13.36 -4.14 -6.23
C ALA A 85 -12.02 -4.75 -5.81
N ALA A 86 -10.97 -3.95 -5.70
CA ALA A 86 -9.69 -4.41 -5.20
C ALA A 86 -9.72 -4.83 -3.73
N VAL A 87 -10.38 -4.05 -2.87
CA VAL A 87 -10.51 -4.40 -1.45
C VAL A 87 -11.28 -5.71 -1.31
N ILE A 88 -12.43 -5.83 -1.99
CA ILE A 88 -13.27 -7.03 -1.95
C ILE A 88 -12.47 -8.24 -2.42
N LEU A 89 -11.87 -8.16 -3.61
CA LEU A 89 -11.18 -9.30 -4.19
C LEU A 89 -9.86 -9.61 -3.46
N GLY A 90 -9.18 -8.59 -2.92
CA GLY A 90 -8.04 -8.76 -2.03
C GLY A 90 -8.38 -9.55 -0.77
N ILE A 91 -9.49 -9.20 -0.09
CA ILE A 91 -9.98 -9.94 1.09
C ILE A 91 -10.39 -11.37 0.71
N LEU A 92 -11.14 -11.55 -0.38
CA LEU A 92 -11.62 -12.86 -0.81
C LEU A 92 -10.46 -13.80 -1.20
N MET A 93 -9.40 -13.25 -1.79
CA MET A 93 -8.24 -14.04 -2.19
C MET A 93 -7.16 -14.13 -1.10
N ALA A 94 -7.23 -13.35 -0.01
CA ALA A 94 -6.25 -13.39 1.09
C ALA A 94 -5.99 -14.79 1.69
N PRO A 95 -6.99 -15.69 1.84
CA PRO A 95 -6.74 -17.05 2.34
C PRO A 95 -5.86 -17.91 1.42
N LEU A 96 -5.70 -17.55 0.15
CA LEU A 96 -4.92 -18.33 -0.82
C LEU A 96 -3.42 -18.07 -0.66
N PHE A 97 -2.63 -19.13 -0.84
CA PHE A 97 -1.16 -19.06 -0.91
C PHE A 97 -0.52 -18.30 0.27
N MET A 98 -0.98 -18.54 1.50
CA MET A 98 -0.44 -17.92 2.72
C MET A 98 -0.47 -16.38 2.69
N GLY A 99 -1.52 -15.78 2.13
CA GLY A 99 -1.67 -14.32 2.03
C GLY A 99 -1.29 -13.74 0.66
N LEU A 100 -0.55 -14.47 -0.18
CA LEU A 100 -0.19 -13.99 -1.53
C LEU A 100 -1.40 -13.76 -2.43
N GLY A 101 -2.51 -14.46 -2.18
CA GLY A 101 -3.74 -14.20 -2.91
C GLY A 101 -4.29 -12.79 -2.67
N ALA A 102 -3.95 -12.11 -1.56
CA ALA A 102 -4.32 -10.71 -1.34
C ALA A 102 -3.68 -9.78 -2.38
N VAL A 103 -2.43 -10.02 -2.81
CA VAL A 103 -1.81 -9.28 -3.94
C VAL A 103 -2.66 -9.47 -5.18
N VAL A 104 -2.85 -10.74 -5.55
CA VAL A 104 -3.46 -11.08 -6.82
C VAL A 104 -4.87 -10.51 -6.84
N GLY A 105 -5.63 -10.67 -5.77
CA GLY A 105 -6.97 -10.11 -5.61
C GLY A 105 -6.99 -8.59 -5.66
N THR A 106 -6.06 -7.91 -4.99
CA THR A 106 -6.02 -6.44 -4.97
C THR A 106 -5.71 -5.85 -6.35
N PHE A 107 -4.76 -6.43 -7.09
CA PHE A 107 -4.45 -5.99 -8.46
C PHE A 107 -5.56 -6.41 -9.44
N LEU A 108 -5.97 -7.69 -9.40
CA LEU A 108 -7.01 -8.21 -10.28
C LEU A 108 -8.35 -7.51 -10.06
N GLY A 109 -8.72 -7.23 -8.81
CA GLY A 109 -9.94 -6.53 -8.47
C GLY A 109 -9.93 -5.08 -8.96
N ALA A 110 -8.79 -4.37 -8.84
CA ALA A 110 -8.65 -3.04 -9.41
C ALA A 110 -8.82 -3.03 -10.93
N TYR A 111 -8.19 -4.00 -11.61
CA TYR A 111 -8.28 -4.15 -13.06
C TYR A 111 -9.70 -4.51 -13.51
N LEU A 112 -10.28 -5.58 -12.95
CA LEU A 112 -11.61 -6.07 -13.32
C LEU A 112 -12.69 -5.06 -12.96
N GLY A 113 -12.62 -4.44 -11.78
CA GLY A 113 -13.55 -3.39 -11.37
C GLY A 113 -13.56 -2.22 -12.35
N THR A 114 -12.38 -1.75 -12.76
CA THR A 114 -12.25 -0.71 -13.80
C THR A 114 -12.80 -1.18 -15.14
N LEU A 115 -12.38 -2.37 -15.58
CA LEU A 115 -12.75 -2.93 -16.88
C LEU A 115 -14.26 -3.07 -17.01
N PHE A 116 -14.91 -3.72 -16.03
CA PHE A 116 -16.36 -3.94 -16.05
C PHE A 116 -17.14 -2.64 -15.93
N TYR A 117 -16.71 -1.71 -15.07
CA TYR A 117 -17.37 -0.43 -14.95
C TYR A 117 -17.31 0.38 -16.25
N GLU A 118 -16.13 0.50 -16.86
CA GLU A 118 -15.97 1.30 -18.08
C GLU A 118 -16.67 0.67 -19.28
N LEU A 119 -16.71 -0.68 -19.38
CA LEU A 119 -17.55 -1.39 -20.35
C LEU A 119 -19.04 -1.09 -20.15
N ALA A 120 -19.54 -1.18 -18.91
CA ALA A 120 -20.92 -0.87 -18.58
C ALA A 120 -21.27 0.61 -18.81
N ALA A 121 -20.28 1.50 -18.69
CA ALA A 121 -20.38 2.92 -19.00
C ALA A 121 -20.28 3.23 -20.51
N GLY A 122 -20.20 2.22 -21.38
CA GLY A 122 -20.23 2.37 -22.84
C GLY A 122 -18.87 2.53 -23.52
N ALA A 123 -17.76 2.32 -22.80
CA ALA A 123 -16.44 2.30 -23.43
C ALA A 123 -16.26 1.03 -24.28
N SER A 124 -15.52 1.15 -25.39
CA SER A 124 -15.09 -0.02 -26.14
C SER A 124 -14.14 -0.89 -25.31
N LEU A 125 -14.11 -2.20 -25.58
CA LEU A 125 -13.24 -3.13 -24.87
C LEU A 125 -11.76 -2.72 -24.89
N VAL A 126 -11.30 -2.18 -26.03
CA VAL A 126 -9.92 -1.70 -26.19
C VAL A 126 -9.64 -0.56 -25.20
N ARG A 127 -10.51 0.47 -25.17
CA ARG A 127 -10.35 1.62 -24.26
C ARG A 127 -10.51 1.22 -22.79
N ALA A 128 -11.46 0.35 -22.46
CA ALA A 128 -11.67 -0.10 -21.09
C ALA A 128 -10.45 -0.87 -20.55
N ARG A 129 -9.81 -1.71 -21.38
CA ARG A 129 -8.56 -2.40 -21.03
C ARG A 129 -7.40 -1.43 -20.82
N GLU A 130 -7.26 -0.40 -21.66
CA GLU A 130 -6.24 0.63 -21.47
C GLU A 130 -6.40 1.38 -20.14
N LYS A 131 -7.63 1.79 -19.82
CA LYS A 131 -7.95 2.42 -18.52
C LYS A 131 -7.61 1.52 -17.33
N ALA A 132 -8.00 0.25 -17.41
CA ALA A 132 -7.74 -0.74 -16.37
C ALA A 132 -6.23 -1.01 -16.18
N LYS A 133 -5.45 -1.05 -17.26
CA LYS A 133 -3.98 -1.12 -17.20
C LYS A 133 -3.39 0.12 -16.50
N GLY A 134 -3.90 1.31 -16.80
CA GLY A 134 -3.47 2.54 -16.14
C GLY A 134 -3.61 2.48 -14.61
N ILE A 135 -4.72 1.93 -14.12
CA ILE A 135 -4.92 1.71 -12.68
C ILE A 135 -3.92 0.71 -12.10
N LEU A 136 -3.67 -0.40 -12.79
CA LEU A 136 -2.67 -1.38 -12.36
C LEU A 136 -1.28 -0.76 -12.24
N PHE A 137 -0.85 -0.01 -13.26
CA PHE A 137 0.45 0.66 -13.26
C PHE A 137 0.56 1.70 -12.14
N GLY A 138 -0.47 2.51 -11.95
CA GLY A 138 -0.50 3.51 -10.87
C GLY A 138 -0.39 2.87 -9.50
N ARG A 139 -1.10 1.76 -9.27
CA ARG A 139 -1.02 1.01 -8.02
C ARG A 139 0.35 0.37 -7.82
N PHE A 140 0.90 -0.25 -8.85
CA PHE A 140 2.24 -0.84 -8.80
C PHE A 140 3.28 0.20 -8.35
N VAL A 141 3.36 1.36 -9.03
CA VAL A 141 4.26 2.46 -8.66
C VAL A 141 4.00 2.95 -7.23
N GLY A 142 2.73 3.06 -6.87
CA GLY A 142 2.29 3.42 -5.53
C GLY A 142 2.80 2.49 -4.44
N THR A 143 2.68 1.17 -4.64
CA THR A 143 3.16 0.15 -3.70
C THR A 143 4.67 0.27 -3.47
N PHE A 144 5.47 0.48 -4.52
CA PHE A 144 6.92 0.68 -4.36
C PHE A 144 7.27 1.97 -3.62
N THR A 145 6.53 3.05 -3.89
CA THR A 145 6.74 4.34 -3.19
C THR A 145 6.43 4.19 -1.70
N LYS A 146 5.35 3.48 -1.37
CA LYS A 146 4.96 3.15 0.00
C LYS A 146 5.99 2.27 0.72
N ILE A 147 6.51 1.25 0.06
CA ILE A 147 7.60 0.41 0.60
C ILE A 147 8.83 1.29 0.87
N GLY A 148 9.20 2.16 -0.07
CA GLY A 148 10.29 3.12 0.10
C GLY A 148 10.09 4.04 1.29
N ALA A 149 8.89 4.59 1.48
CA ALA A 149 8.55 5.40 2.65
C ALA A 149 8.69 4.61 3.97
N GLY A 150 8.21 3.36 4.01
CA GLY A 150 8.36 2.49 5.17
C GLY A 150 9.82 2.24 5.54
N PHE A 151 10.68 1.93 4.56
CA PHE A 151 12.11 1.74 4.81
C PHE A 151 12.84 3.04 5.15
N PHE A 152 12.41 4.18 4.60
CA PHE A 152 12.94 5.48 4.99
C PHE A 152 12.62 5.80 6.46
N ALA A 153 11.41 5.48 6.93
CA ALA A 153 11.06 5.62 8.33
C ALA A 153 11.94 4.74 9.24
N ILE A 154 12.14 3.47 8.85
CA ILE A 154 13.04 2.54 9.56
C ILE A 154 14.48 3.07 9.61
N TYR A 155 14.97 3.66 8.51
CA TYR A 155 16.30 4.26 8.46
C TYR A 155 16.47 5.38 9.49
N LEU A 156 15.46 6.24 9.66
CA LEU A 156 15.48 7.28 10.69
C LEU A 156 15.49 6.72 12.12
N GLU A 157 14.77 5.62 12.35
CA GLU A 157 14.77 4.93 13.64
C GLU A 157 16.13 4.31 13.95
N ILE A 158 16.77 3.65 12.96
CA ILE A 158 18.11 3.08 13.11
C ILE A 158 19.11 4.17 13.50
N GLY A 159 19.14 5.30 12.78
CA GLY A 159 20.08 6.39 13.07
C GLY A 159 19.83 7.13 14.39
N TYR A 160 18.69 6.90 15.05
CA TYR A 160 18.41 7.41 16.39
C TYR A 160 18.75 6.38 17.48
N LEU A 161 18.56 5.09 17.20
CA LEU A 161 18.66 4.02 18.19
C LEU A 161 20.08 3.51 18.43
N PHE A 162 20.96 3.67 17.43
CA PHE A 162 22.33 3.18 17.35
C PHE A 162 23.25 4.31 16.88
#